data_AF-A0A7V3HTZ0-F1
#
_entry.id   AF-A0A7V3HTZ0-F1
#
_cell.length_a   1.000
_cell.length_b   1.000
_cell.length_c   1.000
_cell.angle_alpha   90.00
_cell.angle_beta   90.00
_cell.angle_gamma   90.00
#
_symmetry.space_group_name_H-M   'P 1'
#
loop_
_entity.id
_entity.type
_entity.pdbx_description
1 polymer ?
#
loop_
_entity_poly.entity_id
_entity_poly.type
_entity_poly.pdbx_seq_one_letter_code
_entity_poly.pdbx_strand_id
1 'polypeptide(L)'
;MTCKHFGSCGSCGLYDMAYAAQLTQKEQRVTTLLEPFTAGKLDVFDSPASHYRARAEFRIWHEGDRCDYAMSKLPVNGIREKGTVSIEECPKVIKPIENRMWRLLEKINGSADVLKRKLFAVEFLATTTDECLITMLYHRKLDDTWRTQAKVLEKELDCKIMGRSRKQKVVLSDAFVTEKLDIDGRTFT
;
A
#
# COMPACT_ATOMS: atom_id res chain seq x y z
N MET A 1 -2.87 6.98 -15.41
CA MET A 1 -1.96 5.96 -14.85
C MET A 1 -1.85 4.81 -15.82
N THR A 2 -0.66 4.29 -16.03
CA THR A 2 -0.40 3.00 -16.71
C THR A 2 0.10 2.01 -15.66
N CYS A 3 -0.31 0.74 -15.74
CA CYS A 3 0.17 -0.30 -14.84
C CYS A 3 0.24 -1.64 -15.60
N LYS A 4 1.38 -2.33 -15.51
CA LYS A 4 1.61 -3.66 -16.10
C LYS A 4 0.62 -4.72 -15.60
N HIS A 5 0.05 -4.51 -14.41
CA HIS A 5 -0.84 -5.45 -13.73
C HIS A 5 -2.33 -5.16 -13.95
N PHE A 6 -2.68 -4.26 -14.86
CA PHE A 6 -4.08 -4.04 -15.23
C PHE A 6 -4.68 -5.30 -15.89
N GLY A 7 -5.95 -5.58 -15.59
CA GLY A 7 -6.63 -6.80 -16.02
C GLY A 7 -6.26 -8.07 -15.24
N SER A 8 -5.16 -8.10 -14.48
CA SER A 8 -4.74 -9.26 -13.69
C SER A 8 -4.84 -9.02 -12.18
N CYS A 9 -4.42 -7.85 -11.69
CA CYS A 9 -4.45 -7.50 -10.27
C CYS A 9 -5.81 -6.92 -9.85
N GLY A 10 -6.37 -7.41 -8.75
CA GLY A 10 -7.68 -6.99 -8.24
C GLY A 10 -7.74 -5.60 -7.60
N SER A 11 -6.66 -4.83 -7.62
CA SER A 11 -6.61 -3.50 -7.00
C SER A 11 -7.28 -2.41 -7.85
N CYS A 12 -7.31 -2.55 -9.17
CA CYS A 12 -7.79 -1.52 -10.10
C CYS A 12 -8.88 -2.08 -11.01
N GLY A 13 -10.15 -1.91 -10.64
CA GLY A 13 -11.29 -2.52 -11.33
C GLY A 13 -11.87 -1.75 -12.52
N LEU A 14 -11.47 -0.49 -12.73
CA LEU A 14 -11.91 0.36 -13.85
C LEU A 14 -10.74 0.68 -14.80
N TYR A 15 -9.82 -0.28 -14.96
CA TYR A 15 -8.55 -0.05 -15.64
C TYR A 15 -8.68 0.20 -17.16
N ASP A 16 -9.80 -0.24 -17.74
CA ASP A 16 -10.16 -0.13 -19.16
C ASP A 16 -10.85 1.20 -19.51
N MET A 17 -11.15 2.03 -18.51
CA MET A 17 -11.81 3.31 -18.67
C MET A 17 -10.86 4.48 -18.35
N ALA A 18 -10.86 5.52 -19.19
CA ALA A 18 -10.10 6.74 -18.93
C ALA A 18 -10.55 7.42 -17.62
N TYR A 19 -9.61 8.03 -16.89
CA TYR A 19 -9.90 8.60 -15.56
C TYR A 19 -11.03 9.64 -15.56
N ALA A 20 -11.04 10.54 -16.54
CA ALA A 20 -12.10 11.54 -16.69
C ALA A 20 -13.49 10.92 -16.93
N ALA A 21 -13.55 9.81 -17.69
CA ALA A 21 -14.78 9.07 -17.92
C ALA A 21 -15.24 8.35 -16.65
N GLN A 22 -14.32 7.78 -15.86
CA GLN A 22 -14.65 7.19 -14.55
C GLN A 22 -15.24 8.24 -13.60
N LEU A 23 -14.68 9.45 -13.59
CA LEU A 23 -15.16 10.55 -12.75
C LEU A 23 -16.57 10.99 -13.17
N THR A 24 -16.77 11.23 -14.47
CA THR A 24 -18.07 11.61 -15.04
C THR A 24 -19.14 10.56 -14.75
N GLN A 25 -18.82 9.27 -14.91
CA GLN A 25 -19.76 8.19 -14.61
C GLN A 25 -20.16 8.17 -13.12
N LYS A 26 -19.20 8.43 -12.22
CA LYS A 26 -19.48 8.51 -10.77
C LYS A 26 -20.34 9.72 -10.42
N GLU A 27 -20.04 10.88 -11.00
CA GLU A 27 -20.82 12.11 -10.82
C GLU A 27 -22.28 11.91 -11.27
N GLN A 28 -22.49 11.37 -12.48
CA GLN A 28 -23.82 11.08 -13.00
C GLN A 28 -24.57 10.10 -12.09
N ARG A 29 -23.92 9.00 -11.68
CA ARG A 29 -24.53 8.01 -10.78
C ARG A 29 -24.96 8.63 -9.45
N VAL A 30 -24.14 9.50 -8.86
CA VAL A 30 -24.47 10.16 -7.59
C VAL A 30 -25.55 11.22 -7.79
N THR A 31 -25.51 11.97 -8.90
CA THR A 31 -26.55 12.94 -9.25
C THR A 31 -27.91 12.25 -9.31
N THR A 32 -28.04 11.17 -10.07
CA THR A 32 -29.29 10.39 -10.16
C THR A 32 -29.73 9.80 -8.83
N LEU A 33 -28.79 9.33 -8.01
CA LEU A 33 -29.11 8.82 -6.68
C LEU A 33 -29.70 9.90 -5.75
N LEU A 34 -29.28 11.16 -5.93
CA LEU A 34 -29.64 12.28 -5.07
C LEU A 34 -30.81 13.12 -5.62
N GLU A 35 -31.27 12.88 -6.85
CA GLU A 35 -32.41 13.58 -7.49
C GLU A 35 -33.64 13.76 -6.57
N PRO A 36 -34.07 12.77 -5.76
CA PRO A 36 -35.23 12.95 -4.87
C PRO A 36 -35.00 13.93 -3.71
N PHE A 37 -33.75 14.26 -3.39
CA PHE A 37 -33.38 15.07 -2.22
C PHE A 37 -32.85 16.45 -2.61
N THR A 38 -32.26 16.58 -3.79
CA THR A 38 -31.68 17.85 -4.27
C THR A 38 -31.63 17.89 -5.80
N ALA A 39 -31.81 19.09 -6.35
CA ALA A 39 -31.56 19.40 -7.75
C ALA A 39 -30.27 20.23 -7.94
N GLY A 40 -29.47 20.39 -6.88
CA GLY A 40 -28.25 21.18 -6.90
C GLY A 40 -27.13 20.49 -7.69
N LYS A 41 -26.28 21.31 -8.33
CA LYS A 41 -25.05 20.84 -8.95
C LYS A 41 -24.09 20.34 -7.86
N LEU A 42 -23.43 19.20 -8.12
CA LEU A 42 -22.42 18.66 -7.23
C LEU A 42 -21.08 19.36 -7.43
N ASP A 43 -20.40 19.69 -6.33
CA ASP A 43 -18.98 20.01 -6.38
C ASP A 43 -18.17 18.72 -6.51
N VAL A 44 -17.30 18.66 -7.52
CA VAL A 44 -16.53 17.47 -7.83
C VAL A 44 -15.05 17.77 -7.59
N PHE A 45 -14.46 17.00 -6.67
CA PHE A 45 -13.03 17.05 -6.36
C PHE A 45 -12.39 15.76 -6.83
N ASP A 46 -11.52 15.85 -7.83
CA ASP A 46 -10.78 14.71 -8.35
C ASP A 46 -9.51 14.45 -7.55
N SER A 47 -9.01 13.22 -7.69
CA SER A 47 -7.73 12.80 -7.13
C SER A 47 -6.70 12.81 -8.25
N PRO A 48 -5.41 12.96 -7.94
CA PRO A 48 -4.35 12.62 -8.88
C PRO A 48 -4.58 11.22 -9.48
N ALA A 49 -4.34 11.08 -10.78
CA ALA A 49 -4.58 9.83 -11.49
C ALA A 49 -3.63 8.69 -11.04
N SER A 50 -2.51 9.01 -10.39
CA SER A 50 -1.53 8.10 -9.79
C SER A 50 -1.01 8.65 -8.45
N HIS A 51 -0.34 7.81 -7.67
CA HIS A 51 0.26 8.16 -6.39
C HIS A 51 -0.69 8.84 -5.40
N TYR A 52 -1.89 8.27 -5.23
CA TYR A 52 -2.93 8.83 -4.36
C TYR A 52 -3.19 7.98 -3.11
N ARG A 53 -2.63 6.76 -3.03
CA ARG A 53 -2.93 5.83 -1.95
C ARG A 53 -1.84 5.81 -0.88
N ALA A 54 -2.16 6.40 0.27
CA ALA A 54 -1.28 6.53 1.44
C ALA A 54 -1.18 5.26 2.32
N ARG A 55 -2.04 4.26 2.10
CA ARG A 55 -2.01 2.97 2.79
C ARG A 55 -2.11 1.79 1.83
N ALA A 56 -1.17 0.86 1.93
CA ALA A 56 -1.14 -0.34 1.10
C ALA A 56 -0.78 -1.57 1.94
N GLU A 57 -1.33 -2.72 1.58
CA GLU A 57 -1.00 -4.00 2.17
C GLU A 57 -0.70 -4.96 1.03
N PHE A 58 0.45 -5.64 1.13
CA PHE A 58 0.89 -6.63 0.17
C PHE A 58 1.10 -7.95 0.90
N ARG A 59 0.64 -9.04 0.30
CA ARG A 59 1.10 -10.36 0.72
C ARG A 59 2.56 -10.54 0.29
N ILE A 60 3.28 -11.37 1.02
CA ILE A 60 4.62 -11.83 0.62
C ILE A 60 4.47 -13.25 0.11
N TRP A 61 4.70 -13.42 -1.19
CA TRP A 61 4.76 -14.71 -1.83
C TRP A 61 6.20 -15.24 -1.78
N HIS A 62 6.36 -16.51 -1.42
CA HIS A 62 7.66 -17.17 -1.35
C HIS A 62 7.78 -18.11 -2.54
N GLU A 63 8.73 -17.83 -3.43
CA GLU A 63 9.11 -18.70 -4.54
C GLU A 63 10.53 -19.21 -4.30
N GLY A 64 10.63 -20.41 -3.74
CA GLY A 64 11.90 -20.94 -3.22
C GLY A 64 12.47 -20.03 -2.14
N ASP A 65 13.67 -19.50 -2.38
CA ASP A 65 14.38 -18.60 -1.48
C ASP A 65 14.05 -17.12 -1.66
N ARG A 66 13.25 -16.78 -2.68
CA ARG A 66 12.91 -15.42 -3.05
C ARG A 66 11.51 -15.05 -2.56
N CYS A 67 11.39 -13.83 -2.05
CA CYS A 67 10.15 -13.17 -1.70
C CYS A 67 9.78 -12.13 -2.76
N ASP A 68 8.50 -12.09 -3.14
CA ASP A 68 7.93 -11.04 -3.96
C ASP A 68 6.63 -10.50 -3.33
N TYR A 69 6.32 -9.22 -3.59
CA TYR A 69 5.01 -8.67 -3.24
C TYR A 69 3.94 -9.32 -4.09
N ALA A 70 2.79 -9.60 -3.48
CA ALA A 70 1.69 -10.24 -4.17
C ALA A 70 0.33 -9.64 -3.80
N MET A 71 -0.55 -9.55 -4.79
CA MET A 71 -1.93 -9.09 -4.65
C MET A 71 -2.90 -10.17 -5.12
N SER A 72 -4.16 -10.10 -4.69
CA SER A 72 -5.20 -10.99 -5.21
C SER A 72 -5.47 -10.73 -6.70
N LYS A 73 -5.83 -11.78 -7.44
CA LYS A 73 -6.28 -11.66 -8.83
C LYS A 73 -7.57 -10.82 -8.95
N LEU A 74 -7.74 -10.19 -10.10
CA LEU A 74 -8.97 -9.50 -10.48
C LEU A 74 -10.13 -10.51 -10.60
N PRO A 75 -11.32 -10.24 -10.03
CA PRO A 75 -12.48 -11.09 -10.25
C PRO A 75 -12.92 -11.05 -11.72
N VAL A 76 -13.24 -12.21 -12.29
CA VAL A 76 -13.80 -12.33 -13.65
C VAL A 76 -15.28 -12.67 -13.52
N ASN A 77 -16.15 -11.88 -14.14
CA ASN A 77 -17.62 -12.03 -14.05
C ASN A 77 -18.15 -12.10 -12.60
N GLY A 78 -17.56 -11.31 -11.70
CA GLY A 78 -17.92 -11.30 -10.28
C GLY A 78 -17.39 -12.49 -9.45
N ILE A 79 -16.71 -13.44 -10.09
CA ILE A 79 -16.16 -14.63 -9.43
C ILE A 79 -14.72 -14.35 -9.03
N ARG A 80 -14.42 -14.47 -7.73
CA ARG A 80 -13.05 -14.38 -7.22
C ARG A 80 -12.30 -15.66 -7.54
N GLU A 81 -11.39 -15.59 -8.49
CA GLU A 81 -10.47 -16.68 -8.77
C GLU A 81 -9.49 -16.87 -7.59
N LYS A 82 -9.18 -18.12 -7.24
CA LYS A 82 -8.09 -18.39 -6.29
C LYS A 82 -6.76 -18.09 -6.96
N GLY A 83 -5.91 -17.32 -6.29
CA GLY A 83 -4.55 -17.06 -6.76
C GLY A 83 -4.06 -15.67 -6.38
N THR A 84 -2.79 -15.43 -6.71
CA THR A 84 -2.09 -14.17 -6.49
C THR A 84 -1.35 -13.75 -7.74
N VAL A 85 -1.15 -12.44 -7.89
CA VAL A 85 -0.32 -11.82 -8.92
C VAL A 85 0.88 -11.21 -8.24
N SER A 86 2.09 -11.60 -8.66
CA SER A 86 3.34 -10.97 -8.23
C SER A 86 3.40 -9.53 -8.76
N ILE A 87 3.81 -8.60 -7.91
CA ILE A 87 3.76 -7.17 -8.19
C ILE A 87 5.16 -6.64 -8.47
N GLU A 88 5.33 -6.15 -9.69
CA GLU A 88 6.58 -5.51 -10.18
C GLU A 88 6.51 -3.97 -10.16
N GLU A 89 5.31 -3.41 -10.10
CA GLU A 89 5.10 -1.96 -10.01
C GLU A 89 3.76 -1.67 -9.33
N CYS A 90 3.66 -0.54 -8.63
CA CYS A 90 2.40 -0.12 -8.02
C CYS A 90 2.26 1.41 -8.05
N PRO A 91 2.04 2.04 -9.22
CA PRO A 91 1.93 3.50 -9.35
C PRO A 91 0.71 4.11 -8.62
N LYS A 92 -0.06 3.28 -7.90
CA LYS A 92 -1.19 3.67 -7.06
C LYS A 92 -0.74 4.19 -5.69
N VAL A 93 0.34 3.63 -5.13
CA VAL A 93 0.83 4.05 -3.82
C VAL A 93 1.56 5.39 -3.93
N ILE A 94 1.47 6.22 -2.89
CA ILE A 94 2.17 7.50 -2.86
C ILE A 94 3.69 7.30 -2.95
N LYS A 95 4.40 8.31 -3.47
CA LYS A 95 5.87 8.29 -3.63
C LYS A 95 6.64 7.82 -2.38
N PRO A 96 6.29 8.26 -1.15
CA PRO A 96 6.96 7.79 0.06
C PRO A 96 6.94 6.26 0.24
N ILE A 97 5.86 5.59 -0.16
CA ILE A 97 5.78 4.12 -0.15
C ILE A 97 6.61 3.54 -1.30
N GLU A 98 6.40 4.03 -2.52
CA GLU A 98 7.07 3.52 -3.72
C GLU A 98 8.60 3.57 -3.61
N ASN A 99 9.14 4.67 -3.07
CA ASN A 99 10.58 4.89 -2.88
C ASN A 99 11.22 3.87 -1.92
N ARG A 100 10.42 3.26 -1.02
CA ARG A 100 10.89 2.38 0.05
C ARG A 100 10.56 0.92 -0.18
N MET A 101 9.41 0.61 -0.80
CA MET A 101 8.93 -0.77 -0.92
C MET A 101 9.87 -1.68 -1.72
N TRP A 102 10.44 -1.21 -2.83
CA TRP A 102 11.32 -2.07 -3.65
C TRP A 102 12.64 -2.36 -2.95
N ARG A 103 13.24 -1.34 -2.33
CA ARG A 103 14.46 -1.48 -1.51
C ARG A 103 14.22 -2.36 -0.28
N LEU A 104 13.04 -2.26 0.33
CA LEU A 104 12.64 -3.16 1.42
C LEU A 104 12.66 -4.63 0.95
N LEU A 105 12.05 -4.92 -0.19
CA LEU A 105 12.00 -6.28 -0.73
C LEU A 105 13.39 -6.83 -1.07
N GLU A 106 14.25 -6.01 -1.66
CA GLU A 106 15.67 -6.34 -1.91
C GLU A 106 16.38 -6.73 -0.60
N LYS A 107 16.24 -5.93 0.45
CA LYS A 107 16.87 -6.19 1.76
C LYS A 107 16.30 -7.41 2.47
N ILE A 108 15.00 -7.67 2.34
CA ILE A 108 14.38 -8.91 2.84
C ILE A 108 15.02 -10.12 2.18
N ASN A 109 15.15 -10.10 0.85
CA ASN A 109 15.76 -11.19 0.08
C ASN A 109 17.25 -11.39 0.41
N GLY A 110 17.99 -10.31 0.71
CA GLY A 110 19.40 -10.37 1.11
C GLY A 110 19.68 -10.74 2.58
N SER A 111 18.67 -10.95 3.43
CA SER A 111 18.83 -10.99 4.90
C SER A 111 19.34 -12.31 5.52
N ALA A 112 19.82 -13.26 4.72
CA ALA A 112 20.20 -14.61 5.21
C ALA A 112 19.15 -15.23 6.15
N ASP A 113 17.90 -15.29 5.68
CA ASP A 113 16.68 -15.79 6.36
C ASP A 113 16.06 -14.93 7.47
N VAL A 114 16.79 -14.05 8.13
CA VAL A 114 16.28 -13.38 9.34
C VAL A 114 15.03 -12.53 9.07
N LEU A 115 15.01 -11.72 8.01
CA LEU A 115 13.86 -10.87 7.69
C LEU A 115 12.81 -11.59 6.83
N LYS A 116 13.20 -12.59 6.02
CA LYS A 116 12.29 -13.31 5.12
C LYS A 116 11.53 -14.46 5.77
N ARG A 117 12.16 -15.19 6.70
CA ARG A 117 11.59 -16.44 7.25
C ARG A 117 10.23 -16.20 7.90
N LYS A 118 9.20 -16.85 7.34
CA LYS A 118 7.79 -16.79 7.79
C LYS A 118 7.18 -15.37 7.74
N LEU A 119 7.77 -14.44 6.99
CA LEU A 119 7.13 -13.17 6.64
C LEU A 119 5.98 -13.47 5.66
N PHE A 120 4.76 -13.01 5.92
CA PHE A 120 3.62 -13.34 5.04
C PHE A 120 2.92 -12.10 4.47
N ALA A 121 3.15 -10.92 5.04
CA ALA A 121 2.61 -9.67 4.54
C ALA A 121 3.43 -8.47 5.03
N VAL A 122 3.33 -7.37 4.29
CA VAL A 122 3.86 -6.07 4.66
C VAL A 122 2.77 -5.03 4.46
N GLU A 123 2.53 -4.22 5.50
CA GLU A 123 1.68 -3.05 5.43
C GLU A 123 2.52 -1.78 5.39
N PHE A 124 2.10 -0.82 4.59
CA PHE A 124 2.67 0.50 4.48
C PHE A 124 1.62 1.54 4.86
N LEU A 125 2.01 2.48 5.69
CA LEU A 125 1.27 3.69 6.00
C LEU A 125 2.23 4.86 5.84
N ALA A 126 1.93 5.79 4.95
CA ALA A 126 2.77 6.96 4.75
C ALA A 126 1.95 8.24 4.67
N THR A 127 2.65 9.36 4.74
CA THR A 127 2.08 10.71 4.73
C THR A 127 2.44 11.43 3.44
N THR A 128 1.77 12.53 3.14
CA THR A 128 2.14 13.39 2.02
C THR A 128 3.48 14.10 2.26
N THR A 129 3.90 14.24 3.53
CA THR A 129 5.18 14.82 3.95
C THR A 129 6.31 13.80 4.18
N ASP A 130 6.28 12.68 3.45
CA ASP A 130 7.34 11.66 3.38
C ASP A 130 7.64 10.85 4.66
N GLU A 131 6.87 10.99 5.74
CA GLU A 131 6.91 9.99 6.82
C GLU A 131 6.31 8.66 6.33
N CYS A 132 6.94 7.54 6.69
CA CYS A 132 6.48 6.20 6.33
C CYS A 132 6.68 5.21 7.49
N LEU A 133 5.63 4.46 7.82
CA LEU A 133 5.62 3.34 8.75
C LEU A 133 5.40 2.05 7.99
N ILE A 134 6.33 1.12 8.15
CA ILE A 134 6.31 -0.21 7.56
C ILE A 134 6.03 -1.23 8.67
N THR A 135 4.93 -1.98 8.53
CA THR A 135 4.60 -3.08 9.43
C THR A 135 4.88 -4.41 8.75
N MET A 136 5.79 -5.20 9.31
CA MET A 136 6.16 -6.51 8.82
C MET A 136 5.43 -7.61 9.62
N LEU A 137 4.70 -8.48 8.93
CA LEU A 137 3.80 -9.47 9.54
C LEU A 137 4.35 -10.89 9.41
N TYR A 138 4.47 -11.60 10.55
CA TYR A 138 5.15 -12.89 10.63
C TYR A 138 4.33 -14.02 11.26
N HIS A 139 4.54 -15.23 10.76
CA HIS A 139 4.11 -16.50 11.38
C HIS A 139 5.22 -17.12 12.23
N ARG A 140 6.01 -16.30 12.94
CA ARG A 140 7.02 -16.73 13.91
C ARG A 140 7.20 -15.66 15.00
N LYS A 141 7.77 -16.04 16.15
CA LYS A 141 8.24 -15.06 17.13
C LYS A 141 9.39 -14.23 16.55
N LEU A 142 9.41 -12.96 16.92
CA LEU A 142 10.46 -12.00 16.60
C LEU A 142 11.39 -11.91 17.80
N ASP A 143 12.67 -12.14 17.56
CA ASP A 143 13.75 -12.19 18.53
C ASP A 143 14.68 -10.97 18.38
N ASP A 144 15.71 -10.89 19.22
CA ASP A 144 16.67 -9.78 19.19
C ASP A 144 17.50 -9.76 17.90
N THR A 145 17.69 -10.91 17.25
CA THR A 145 18.33 -10.99 15.93
C THR A 145 17.47 -10.28 14.88
N TRP A 146 16.16 -10.55 14.86
CA TRP A 146 15.23 -9.81 14.01
C TRP A 146 15.24 -8.32 14.33
N ARG A 147 15.16 -7.95 15.61
CA ARG A 147 15.16 -6.54 16.05
C ARG A 147 16.40 -5.81 15.54
N THR A 148 17.57 -6.42 15.66
CA THR A 148 18.85 -5.83 15.25
C THR A 148 18.88 -5.56 13.76
N GLN A 149 18.51 -6.54 12.92
CA GLN A 149 18.48 -6.33 11.47
C GLN A 149 17.39 -5.36 11.02
N ALA A 150 16.20 -5.43 11.63
CA ALA A 150 15.11 -4.52 11.30
C ALA A 150 15.45 -3.07 11.69
N LYS A 151 16.27 -2.84 12.73
CA LYS A 151 16.76 -1.50 13.08
C LYS A 151 17.76 -0.93 12.06
N VAL A 152 18.60 -1.79 11.46
CA VAL A 152 19.46 -1.39 10.34
C VAL A 152 18.59 -0.98 9.15
N LEU A 153 17.58 -1.78 8.82
CA LEU A 153 16.64 -1.51 7.73
C LEU A 153 15.86 -0.20 7.92
N GLU A 154 15.43 0.07 9.15
CA GLU A 154 14.74 1.32 9.52
C GLU A 154 15.56 2.55 9.14
N LYS A 155 16.86 2.53 9.46
CA LYS A 155 17.80 3.60 9.12
C LYS A 155 18.10 3.68 7.62
N GLU A 156 18.33 2.54 6.95
CA GLU A 156 18.69 2.51 5.52
C GLU A 156 17.56 2.97 4.59
N LEU A 157 16.31 2.75 5.01
CA LEU A 157 15.11 3.12 4.25
C LEU A 157 14.51 4.46 4.66
N ASP A 158 15.07 5.12 5.69
CA ASP A 158 14.56 6.36 6.26
C ASP A 158 13.05 6.28 6.52
N CYS A 159 12.66 5.36 7.41
CA CYS A 159 11.27 5.07 7.75
C CYS A 159 11.15 4.62 9.21
N LYS A 160 9.93 4.37 9.68
CA LYS A 160 9.65 3.67 10.93
C LYS A 160 9.33 2.22 10.60
N ILE A 161 9.83 1.27 11.39
CA ILE A 161 9.52 -0.16 11.21
C ILE A 161 8.95 -0.76 12.49
N MET A 162 7.91 -1.57 12.33
CA MET A 162 7.41 -2.43 13.40
C MET A 162 7.13 -3.85 12.91
N GLY A 163 7.34 -4.82 13.80
CA GLY A 163 7.05 -6.22 13.56
C GLY A 163 5.81 -6.67 14.30
N ARG A 164 4.96 -7.47 13.67
CA ARG A 164 3.87 -8.17 14.36
C ARG A 164 3.91 -9.66 14.11
N SER A 165 3.62 -10.41 15.15
CA SER A 165 3.32 -11.84 15.08
C SER A 165 2.21 -12.18 16.07
N ARG A 166 1.85 -13.46 16.21
CA ARG A 166 0.79 -13.88 17.12
C ARG A 166 1.08 -13.39 18.55
N LYS A 167 0.23 -12.48 19.05
CA LYS A 167 0.31 -11.84 20.37
C LYS A 167 1.62 -11.06 20.63
N GLN A 168 2.33 -10.65 19.58
CA GLN A 168 3.57 -9.89 19.70
C GLN A 168 3.51 -8.65 18.82
N LYS A 169 3.88 -7.50 19.39
CA LYS A 169 4.11 -6.23 18.69
C LYS A 169 5.49 -5.73 19.10
N VAL A 170 6.40 -5.62 18.14
CA VAL A 170 7.74 -5.07 18.34
C VAL A 170 7.82 -3.74 17.63
N VAL A 171 7.88 -2.65 18.39
CA VAL A 171 8.05 -1.29 17.88
C VAL A 171 9.53 -0.93 17.99
N LEU A 172 10.14 -0.42 16.91
CA LEU A 172 11.56 -0.07 16.90
C LEU A 172 11.84 1.39 17.25
N SER A 173 11.03 2.30 16.70
CA SER A 173 11.03 3.74 16.98
C SER A 173 9.64 4.13 17.47
N ASP A 174 8.69 4.26 16.54
CA ASP A 174 7.30 4.61 16.78
C ASP A 174 6.34 3.72 16.01
N ALA A 175 5.06 3.76 16.41
CA ALA A 175 3.98 3.01 15.77
C ALA A 175 2.96 3.93 15.05
N PHE A 176 3.36 5.17 14.73
CA PHE A 176 2.53 6.15 14.04
C PHE A 176 3.39 7.01 13.09
N VAL A 177 2.71 7.68 12.15
CA VAL A 177 3.27 8.73 11.29
C VAL A 177 2.51 10.02 11.54
N THR A 178 3.15 11.15 11.27
CA THR A 178 2.55 12.48 11.45
C THR A 178 2.36 13.15 10.10
N GLU A 179 1.10 13.41 9.74
CA GLU A 179 0.77 14.14 8.51
C GLU A 179 0.86 15.64 8.75
N LYS A 180 1.21 16.42 7.73
CA LYS A 180 1.07 17.87 7.79
C LYS A 180 0.22 18.35 6.63
N LEU A 181 -0.81 19.11 6.94
CA LEU A 181 -1.76 19.64 5.95
C LEU A 181 -1.65 21.16 5.91
N ASP A 182 -1.44 21.71 4.72
CA ASP A 182 -1.58 23.15 4.50
C ASP A 182 -3.02 23.45 4.11
N ILE A 183 -3.71 24.21 4.96
CA ILE A 183 -5.11 24.61 4.75
C ILE A 183 -5.16 26.12 4.94
N ASP A 184 -5.53 26.83 3.87
CA ASP A 184 -5.64 28.29 3.84
C ASP A 184 -4.38 29.00 4.36
N GLY A 185 -3.19 28.50 3.97
CA GLY A 185 -1.88 29.05 4.35
C GLY A 185 -1.49 28.80 5.81
N ARG A 186 -2.15 27.86 6.49
CA ARG A 186 -1.82 27.40 7.83
C ARG A 186 -1.50 25.91 7.82
N THR A 187 -0.37 25.55 8.42
CA THR A 187 0.03 24.16 8.58
C THR A 187 -0.58 23.54 9.84
N PHE A 188 -1.27 22.42 9.66
CA PHE A 188 -1.80 21.56 10.73
C PHE A 188 -0.96 20.28 10.82
N THR A 189 -0.84 19.71 12.01
CA THR A 189 -0.04 18.50 12.31
C THR A 189 -0.80 17.60 13.28
#